data_AF-A0A015J3H8-F1
#
_entry.id   AF-A0A015J3H8-F1
#
_cell.length_a   1.000
_cell.length_b   1.000
_cell.length_c   1.000
_cell.angle_alpha   90.00
_cell.angle_beta   90.00
_cell.angle_gamma   90.00
#
_symmetry.space_group_name_H-M   'P 1'
#
loop_
_entity.id
_entity.type
_entity.pdbx_description
1 polymer ?
#
loop_
_entity_poly.entity_id
_entity_poly.type
_entity_poly.pdbx_seq_one_letter_code
_entity_poly.pdbx_strand_id
1 'polypeptide(L)'
;MGLGKTIQMIALITSKSAINLDFTYSKTTLIVTPLSVLKNWIDQINIHVKKGSLSYYVFHGIDRNNDPEFFKDHDIIITTYAIFAQSDIKERSGLLAIKWLQVILDEGHIICTKSLKQSIAACNLNAERR
;
A
#
# COMPACT_ATOMS: atom_id res chain seq x y z
N MET A 1 7.07 -6.56 -17.21
CA MET A 1 6.40 -6.28 -18.51
C MET A 1 6.05 -4.79 -18.63
N GLY A 2 6.62 -4.10 -19.62
CA GLY A 2 6.63 -2.62 -19.79
C GLY A 2 5.34 -1.98 -20.32
N LEU A 3 4.16 -2.49 -19.93
CA LEU A 3 2.85 -1.98 -20.37
C LEU A 3 2.36 -0.75 -19.58
N GLY A 4 3.22 -0.16 -18.74
CA GLY A 4 2.86 1.03 -17.96
C GLY A 4 1.84 0.82 -16.84
N LYS A 5 1.65 -0.42 -16.35
CA LYS A 5 0.69 -0.74 -15.27
C LYS A 5 0.88 0.13 -14.02
N THR A 6 2.12 0.41 -13.64
CA THR A 6 2.46 1.28 -12.52
C THR A 6 1.91 2.69 -12.72
N ILE A 7 2.12 3.29 -13.90
CA ILE A 7 1.61 4.63 -14.23
C ILE A 7 0.09 4.65 -14.23
N GLN A 8 -0.55 3.62 -14.80
CA GLN A 8 -2.02 3.50 -14.79
C GLN A 8 -2.57 3.47 -13.36
N MET A 9 -1.90 2.76 -12.45
CA MET A 9 -2.30 2.73 -11.04
C MET A 9 -2.05 4.06 -10.33
N ILE A 10 -0.94 4.75 -10.59
CA ILE A 10 -0.69 6.09 -10.04
C ILE A 10 -1.77 7.07 -10.52
N ALA A 11 -2.14 7.01 -11.80
CA ALA A 11 -3.23 7.82 -12.36
C ALA A 11 -4.58 7.50 -11.71
N LEU A 12 -4.86 6.22 -11.45
CA LEU A 12 -6.08 5.77 -10.75
C LEU A 12 -6.13 6.24 -9.30
N ILE A 13 -4.99 6.30 -8.59
CA ILE A 13 -4.93 6.83 -7.23
C ILE A 13 -5.17 8.34 -7.26
N THR A 14 -4.52 9.05 -8.18
CA THR A 14 -4.60 10.51 -8.30
C THR A 14 -5.99 11.01 -8.72
N SER A 15 -6.72 10.22 -9.51
CA SER A 15 -8.08 10.60 -9.95
C SER A 15 -9.14 10.53 -8.85
N LYS A 16 -8.82 9.94 -7.69
CA LYS A 16 -9.74 9.81 -6.55
C LYS A 16 -9.80 11.09 -5.71
N SER A 17 -10.18 12.20 -6.32
CA SER A 17 -10.59 13.38 -5.57
C SER A 17 -12.09 13.28 -5.25
N ALA A 18 -12.43 13.28 -3.96
CA ALA A 18 -13.79 13.48 -3.43
C ALA A 18 -14.86 12.42 -3.76
N ILE A 19 -14.55 11.12 -3.63
CA ILE A 19 -15.63 10.11 -3.52
C ILE A 19 -16.17 10.19 -2.08
N ASN A 20 -17.49 10.16 -1.89
CA ASN A 20 -18.17 10.01 -0.60
C ASN A 20 -17.72 8.71 0.08
N LEU A 21 -16.55 8.75 0.70
CA LEU A 21 -16.01 7.62 1.44
C LEU A 21 -16.67 7.62 2.81
N ASP A 22 -17.28 6.49 3.15
CA ASP A 22 -17.65 6.19 4.52
C ASP A 22 -16.45 6.54 5.43
N PHE A 23 -16.69 7.29 6.51
CA PHE A 23 -15.67 7.62 7.52
C PHE A 23 -15.02 6.37 8.16
N THR A 24 -15.54 5.18 7.83
CA THR A 24 -15.03 3.87 8.20
C THR A 24 -13.68 3.52 7.56
N TYR A 25 -13.36 4.02 6.35
CA TYR A 25 -12.12 3.68 5.63
C TYR A 25 -11.15 4.87 5.56
N SER A 26 -9.85 4.60 5.66
CA SER A 26 -8.80 5.58 5.39
C SER A 26 -8.81 5.94 3.91
N LYS A 27 -8.57 7.22 3.56
CA LYS A 27 -8.42 7.67 2.17
C LYS A 27 -7.13 7.15 1.51
N THR A 28 -6.25 6.58 2.31
CA THR A 28 -4.93 6.07 1.90
C THR A 28 -5.02 4.80 1.07
N THR A 29 -4.14 4.72 0.06
CA THR A 29 -3.89 3.51 -0.73
C THR A 29 -2.63 2.80 -0.22
N LEU A 30 -2.75 1.51 0.09
CA LEU A 30 -1.62 0.65 0.46
C LEU A 30 -1.08 -0.08 -0.77
N ILE A 31 0.20 0.05 -1.06
CA ILE A 31 0.91 -0.68 -2.12
C ILE A 31 1.87 -1.67 -1.47
N VAL A 32 1.67 -2.96 -1.73
CA VAL A 32 2.58 -4.03 -1.32
C VAL A 32 3.33 -4.53 -2.55
N THR A 33 4.65 -4.39 -2.55
CA THR A 33 5.49 -4.68 -3.72
C THR A 33 6.75 -5.46 -3.32
N PRO A 34 7.42 -6.17 -4.24
CA PRO A 34 8.75 -6.72 -3.98
C PRO A 34 9.75 -5.61 -3.69
N LEU A 35 10.78 -5.91 -2.89
CA LEU A 35 11.84 -4.95 -2.60
C LEU A 35 12.53 -4.43 -3.87
N SER A 36 12.67 -5.27 -4.90
CA SER A 36 13.26 -4.92 -6.19
C SER A 36 12.45 -3.89 -6.98
N VAL A 37 11.14 -3.81 -6.78
CA VAL A 37 10.23 -2.93 -7.54
C VAL A 37 9.84 -1.68 -6.74
N LEU A 38 10.10 -1.66 -5.43
CA LEU A 38 9.83 -0.51 -4.56
C LEU A 38 10.45 0.80 -5.08
N LYS A 39 11.71 0.76 -5.50
CA LYS A 39 12.38 1.95 -6.07
C LYS A 39 11.70 2.43 -7.35
N ASN A 40 11.28 1.49 -8.20
CA ASN A 40 10.56 1.83 -9.43
C ASN A 40 9.24 2.56 -9.13
N TRP A 41 8.49 2.16 -8.09
CA TRP A 41 7.29 2.90 -7.67
C TRP A 41 7.61 4.35 -7.26
N ILE A 42 8.66 4.54 -6.45
CA ILE A 42 9.10 5.87 -6.01
C ILE A 42 9.50 6.73 -7.21
N ASP A 43 10.30 6.19 -8.11
CA ASP A 43 10.76 6.90 -9.31
C ASP A 43 9.58 7.30 -10.21
N GLN A 44 8.63 6.38 -10.44
CA GLN A 44 7.44 6.65 -11.25
C GLN A 44 6.54 7.74 -10.63
N ILE A 45 6.36 7.73 -9.31
CA ILE A 45 5.60 8.78 -8.60
C ILE A 45 6.33 10.13 -8.77
N ASN A 46 7.64 10.17 -8.54
CA ASN A 46 8.42 11.42 -8.62
C ASN A 46 8.49 11.99 -10.05
N ILE A 47 8.47 11.13 -11.08
CA ILE A 47 8.52 11.55 -12.49
C ILE A 47 7.16 12.02 -12.99
N HIS A 48 6.08 11.33 -12.63
CA HIS A 48 4.76 11.52 -13.25
C HIS A 48 3.76 12.30 -12.40
N VAL A 49 4.02 12.49 -11.11
CA VAL A 49 3.14 13.22 -10.21
C VAL A 49 3.72 14.59 -9.88
N LYS A 50 2.89 15.62 -9.92
CA LYS A 50 3.30 16.98 -9.56
C LYS A 50 3.70 17.01 -8.08
N LYS A 51 4.85 17.62 -7.77
CA LYS A 51 5.28 17.79 -6.37
C LYS A 51 4.18 18.49 -5.56
N GLY A 52 3.82 17.89 -4.43
CA GLY A 52 2.79 18.40 -3.52
C GLY A 52 1.35 18.09 -3.91
N SER A 53 1.09 17.41 -5.04
CA SER A 53 -0.27 16.96 -5.38
C SER A 53 -0.63 15.59 -4.80
N LEU A 54 0.37 14.83 -4.35
CA LEU A 54 0.19 13.51 -3.75
C LEU A 54 1.28 13.28 -2.71
N SER A 55 0.88 12.84 -1.53
CA SER A 55 1.78 12.46 -0.45
C SER A 55 1.99 10.95 -0.43
N TYR A 56 3.24 10.51 -0.31
CA TYR A 56 3.56 9.10 -0.15
C TYR A 56 4.56 8.87 0.97
N TYR A 57 4.47 7.71 1.62
CA TYR A 57 5.42 7.26 2.62
C TYR A 57 5.87 5.82 2.33
N VAL A 58 7.17 5.60 2.48
CA VAL A 58 7.79 4.29 2.27
C VAL A 58 7.96 3.62 3.63
N PHE A 59 7.10 2.66 3.93
CA PHE A 59 7.16 1.86 5.15
C PHE A 59 8.15 0.71 4.98
N HIS A 60 9.43 1.04 5.12
CA HIS A 60 10.56 0.10 5.04
C HIS A 60 11.72 0.56 5.94
N GLY A 61 12.66 -0.33 6.26
CA GLY A 61 13.82 0.00 7.11
C GLY A 61 13.55 -0.15 8.61
N ILE A 62 14.44 0.34 9.47
CA ILE A 62 14.38 0.14 10.94
C ILE A 62 13.55 1.24 11.62
N ASP A 63 13.62 2.48 11.11
CA ASP A 63 12.93 3.66 11.66
C ASP A 63 11.50 3.82 11.11
N ARG A 64 10.73 2.74 11.16
CA ARG A 64 9.35 2.72 10.66
C ARG A 64 8.40 3.35 11.67
N ASN A 65 7.60 4.30 11.22
CA ASN A 65 6.47 4.78 12.02
C ASN A 65 5.34 3.74 11.96
N ASN A 66 4.96 3.17 13.10
CA ASN A 66 3.87 2.20 13.20
C ASN A 66 2.54 2.84 13.62
N ASP A 67 2.48 4.17 13.76
CA ASP A 67 1.28 4.89 14.17
C ASP A 67 0.20 4.82 13.07
N PRO A 68 -0.98 4.25 13.36
CA PRO A 68 -2.12 4.21 12.45
C PRO A 68 -2.59 5.59 11.96
N GLU A 69 -2.50 6.62 12.79
CA GLU A 69 -2.92 7.98 12.40
C GLU A 69 -1.97 8.58 11.38
N PHE A 70 -0.66 8.35 11.54
CA PHE A 70 0.35 8.80 10.58
C PHE A 70 0.09 8.26 9.17
N PHE A 71 -0.37 7.02 9.05
CA PHE A 71 -0.68 6.45 7.74
C PHE A 71 -1.90 7.11 7.08
N LYS A 72 -2.88 7.60 7.86
CA LYS A 72 -4.08 8.27 7.33
C LYS A 72 -3.79 9.66 6.76
N ASP A 73 -2.72 10.30 7.25
CA ASP A 73 -2.26 11.61 6.75
C ASP A 73 -1.58 11.52 5.38
N HIS A 74 -1.36 10.31 4.87
CA HIS A 74 -0.75 10.07 3.57
C HIS A 74 -1.73 9.50 2.55
N ASP A 75 -1.54 9.85 1.28
CA ASP A 75 -2.35 9.32 0.17
C ASP A 75 -1.90 7.92 -0.23
N ILE A 76 -0.58 7.66 -0.19
CA ILE A 76 0.01 6.37 -0.55
C ILE A 76 0.97 5.87 0.54
N ILE A 77 0.80 4.62 0.96
CA ILE A 77 1.79 3.89 1.76
C ILE A 77 2.38 2.77 0.90
N ILE A 78 3.70 2.75 0.75
CA ILE A 78 4.41 1.70 0.00
C ILE A 78 5.17 0.84 0.99
N THR A 79 4.90 -0.47 0.98
CA THR A 79 5.58 -1.46 1.82
C THR A 79 6.05 -2.65 0.98
N THR A 80 6.86 -3.51 1.61
CA THR A 80 7.32 -4.75 1.00
C THR A 80 6.63 -5.96 1.57
N TYR A 81 6.50 -7.03 0.78
CA TYR A 81 5.96 -8.30 1.27
C TYR A 81 6.68 -8.84 2.52
N ALA A 82 8.00 -8.63 2.62
CA ALA A 82 8.80 -9.07 3.77
C ALA A 82 8.39 -8.36 5.07
N ILE A 83 8.18 -7.04 5.01
CA ILE A 83 7.71 -6.24 6.15
C ILE A 83 6.25 -6.54 6.44
N PHE A 84 5.44 -6.65 5.39
CA PHE A 84 4.03 -6.93 5.51
C PHE A 84 3.76 -8.29 6.20
N ALA A 85 4.57 -9.31 5.95
CA ALA A 85 4.50 -10.59 6.66
C ALA A 85 4.89 -10.55 8.15
N GLN A 86 5.51 -9.46 8.63
CA GLN A 86 5.82 -9.29 10.05
C GLN A 86 4.64 -8.73 10.83
N SER A 87 3.60 -8.23 10.15
CA SER A 87 2.40 -7.71 10.82
C SER A 87 1.69 -8.83 11.58
N ASP A 88 1.38 -8.58 12.86
CA ASP A 88 0.81 -9.60 13.72
C ASP A 88 -0.71 -9.66 13.51
N ILE A 89 -1.18 -10.80 13.01
CA ILE A 89 -2.59 -11.00 12.64
C ILE A 89 -3.46 -11.08 13.89
N LYS A 90 -2.93 -11.62 15.00
CA LYS A 90 -3.70 -11.82 16.24
C LYS A 90 -4.01 -10.49 16.93
N GLU A 91 -3.04 -9.58 16.97
CA GLU A 91 -3.19 -8.26 17.57
C GLU A 91 -3.73 -7.22 16.60
N ARG A 92 -3.86 -7.59 15.31
CA ARG A 92 -4.20 -6.68 14.20
C ARG A 92 -3.42 -5.36 14.29
N SER A 93 -2.09 -5.45 14.47
CA SER A 93 -1.23 -4.29 14.69
C SER A 93 -0.68 -3.71 13.39
N GLY A 94 -0.25 -2.43 13.43
CA GLY A 94 0.35 -1.72 12.31
C GLY A 94 -0.56 -1.68 11.06
N LEU A 95 -0.08 -2.27 9.95
CA LEU A 95 -0.79 -2.26 8.67
C LEU A 95 -2.12 -3.03 8.66
N LEU A 96 -2.32 -3.96 9.60
CA LEU A 96 -3.56 -4.75 9.73
C LEU A 96 -4.63 -4.07 10.60
N ALA A 97 -4.24 -3.04 11.37
CA ALA A 97 -5.13 -2.23 12.20
C ALA A 97 -6.00 -1.29 11.35
N ILE A 98 -5.49 -0.92 10.17
CA ILE A 98 -6.07 0.11 9.33
C ILE A 98 -7.07 -0.50 8.36
N LYS A 99 -8.19 0.20 8.17
CA LYS A 99 -9.14 -0.07 7.11
C LYS A 99 -8.74 0.76 5.89
N TRP A 100 -8.20 0.09 4.87
CA TRP A 100 -7.68 0.76 3.68
C TRP A 100 -8.80 1.04 2.68
N LEU A 101 -8.72 2.16 1.95
CA LEU A 101 -9.59 2.39 0.80
C LEU A 101 -9.25 1.42 -0.33
N GLN A 102 -7.96 1.30 -0.63
CA GLN A 102 -7.47 0.44 -1.69
C GLN A 102 -6.18 -0.23 -1.26
N VAL A 103 -6.06 -1.50 -1.58
CA VAL A 103 -4.80 -2.25 -1.52
C VAL A 103 -4.41 -2.62 -2.94
N ILE A 104 -3.12 -2.48 -3.27
CA ILE A 104 -2.52 -2.91 -4.53
C ILE A 104 -1.43 -3.92 -4.20
N LEU A 105 -1.59 -5.15 -4.69
CA LEU A 105 -0.62 -6.23 -4.51
C LEU A 105 0.14 -6.41 -5.83
N ASP A 106 1.33 -5.82 -5.91
CA ASP A 106 2.17 -5.89 -7.10
C ASP A 106 2.90 -7.24 -7.16
N GLU A 107 3.12 -7.77 -8.36
CA GLU A 107 3.68 -9.11 -8.56
C GLU A 107 2.96 -10.21 -7.73
N GLY A 108 1.63 -10.26 -7.83
CA GLY A 108 0.76 -11.12 -7.01
C GLY A 108 1.05 -12.63 -7.05
N HIS A 109 1.88 -13.11 -7.97
CA HIS A 109 2.38 -14.50 -7.95
C HIS A 109 3.12 -14.84 -6.63
N ILE A 110 3.67 -13.84 -5.94
CA ILE A 110 4.38 -13.97 -4.66
C ILE A 110 3.46 -14.45 -3.52
N ILE A 111 2.17 -14.09 -3.58
CA ILE A 111 1.18 -14.44 -2.55
C ILE A 111 0.29 -15.62 -2.94
N CYS A 112 0.56 -16.29 -4.06
CA CYS A 112 -0.23 -17.45 -4.49
C CYS A 112 -0.06 -18.67 -3.57
N THR A 113 1.02 -18.74 -2.78
CA THR A 113 1.28 -19.87 -1.89
C THR A 113 0.59 -19.71 -0.53
N LYS A 114 -0.55 -20.40 -0.37
CA LYS A 114 -1.46 -20.28 0.80
C LYS A 114 -0.81 -20.43 2.19
N SER A 115 0.33 -21.11 2.31
CA SER A 115 1.03 -21.35 3.58
C SER A 115 2.02 -20.24 3.98
N LEU A 116 2.30 -19.28 3.09
CA LEU A 116 3.23 -18.19 3.40
C LEU A 116 2.57 -17.15 4.29
N LYS A 117 3.30 -16.67 5.30
CA LYS A 117 2.88 -15.56 6.18
C LYS A 117 2.41 -14.33 5.39
N GLN A 118 3.02 -14.08 4.23
CA GLN A 118 2.66 -12.99 3.31
C GLN A 118 1.25 -13.14 2.75
N SER A 119 0.89 -14.34 2.29
CA SER A 119 -0.44 -14.65 1.76
C SER A 119 -1.51 -14.59 2.85
N ILE A 120 -1.21 -15.12 4.04
CA ILE A 120 -2.12 -15.07 5.18
C ILE A 120 -2.35 -13.61 5.61
N ALA A 121 -1.29 -12.80 5.73
CA ALA A 121 -1.41 -11.37 6.02
C ALA A 121 -2.24 -10.65 4.95
N ALA A 122 -2.03 -10.95 3.66
CA ALA A 122 -2.77 -10.35 2.55
C ALA A 122 -4.26 -10.66 2.61
N CYS A 123 -4.64 -11.89 2.96
CA CYS A 123 -6.03 -12.29 3.14
C CYS A 123 -6.71 -11.56 4.31
N ASN A 124 -5.95 -11.23 5.37
CA ASN A 124 -6.46 -10.61 6.61
C ASN A 124 -6.55 -9.08 6.58
N LEU A 125 -6.03 -8.43 5.52
CA LEU A 125 -6.14 -6.98 5.33
C LEU A 125 -7.60 -6.54 5.26
N ASN A 126 -7.94 -5.43 5.90
CA ASN A 126 -9.25 -4.81 5.70
C ASN A 126 -9.15 -3.74 4.63
N ALA A 127 -9.84 -3.93 3.50
CA ALA A 127 -9.80 -2.99 2.39
C ALA A 127 -11.14 -2.96 1.67
N GLU A 128 -11.59 -1.76 1.30
CA GLU A 128 -12.80 -1.58 0.46
C GLU A 128 -12.56 -2.12 -0.95
N ARG A 129 -11.35 -1.91 -1.50
CA ARG A 129 -10.95 -2.31 -2.86
C ARG A 129 -9.60 -3.04 -2.82
N ARG A 130 -9.44 -4.11 -3.59
CA ARG A 130 -8.21 -4.90 -3.69
C ARG A 130 -7.88 -5.19 -5.15
#